data_AF-A0A838JQ64-F1
#
_entry.id   AF-A0A838JQ64-F1
#
_cell.length_a   1.000
_cell.length_b   1.000
_cell.length_c   1.000
_cell.angle_alpha   90.00
_cell.angle_beta   90.00
_cell.angle_gamma   90.00
#
_symmetry.space_group_name_H-M   'P 1'
#
loop_
_entity.id
_entity.type
_entity.pdbx_description
1 polymer ?
#
loop_
_entity_poly.entity_id
_entity_poly.type
_entity_poly.pdbx_seq_one_letter_code
_entity_poly.pdbx_strand_id
1 'polypeptide(L)'
;GTVKAKNLQVAPANVGPVSYPDGYRKVADQARYDIGGGIKVFAGPRDDPFFADLGGIFDLLQGIEGEDYLAGLNVHTIAIQVPIDKLTQGDRKTIGVRTTSYRQTLSVLRPIGQPNSTDNNPKTSRGPWVQLSRLDMPLVNELVIPLKDKNRWNGSEPRFDGQFGKYVLDPEPARLIESILGVDVPEPPRKDLATIFLTGIPGLNKPAGVVPSSQLRLNTAIMPSDNPNRLGVLRGDNAGFPNGRRPLDDVVDIELQALAGGTPLTPSFNHPPNNQLGDGVDSNDVPLRKVFPYLADPQDYTDTE
;
A
#
# COMPACT_ATOMS: atom_id res chain seq x y z
N GLY A 1 -2.69 -16.83 -18.12
CA GLY A 1 -2.81 -17.39 -16.76
C GLY A 1 -4.05 -18.27 -16.67
N THR A 2 -4.11 -19.16 -15.67
CA THR A 2 -5.29 -20.02 -15.43
C THR A 2 -6.28 -19.30 -14.52
N VAL A 3 -7.54 -19.20 -14.93
CA VAL A 3 -8.62 -18.65 -14.08
C VAL A 3 -8.93 -19.65 -12.97
N LYS A 4 -8.85 -19.22 -11.70
CA LYS A 4 -9.12 -20.06 -10.52
C LYS A 4 -10.57 -19.97 -10.05
N ALA A 5 -11.20 -18.81 -10.18
CA ALA A 5 -12.61 -18.58 -9.90
C ALA A 5 -13.13 -17.43 -10.77
N LYS A 6 -14.44 -17.42 -11.05
CA LYS A 6 -15.15 -16.35 -11.78
C LYS A 6 -16.59 -16.27 -11.30
N ASN A 7 -17.25 -15.14 -11.56
CA ASN A 7 -18.67 -14.92 -11.25
C ASN A 7 -19.00 -15.09 -9.74
N LEU A 8 -18.06 -14.75 -8.86
CA LEU A 8 -18.30 -14.68 -7.42
C LEU A 8 -19.00 -13.36 -7.08
N GLN A 9 -19.82 -13.37 -6.02
CA GLN A 9 -20.50 -12.16 -5.58
C GLN A 9 -19.55 -11.25 -4.81
N VAL A 10 -19.82 -9.95 -4.91
CA VAL A 10 -19.17 -8.90 -4.11
C VAL A 10 -20.12 -8.56 -2.96
N ALA A 11 -19.62 -8.43 -1.74
CA ALA A 11 -20.46 -7.97 -0.63
C ALA A 11 -21.02 -6.58 -0.95
N PRO A 12 -22.30 -6.32 -0.67
CA PRO A 12 -22.90 -5.02 -0.92
C PRO A 12 -22.32 -3.94 0.01
N ALA A 13 -22.58 -2.67 -0.30
CA ALA A 13 -22.30 -1.56 0.62
C ALA A 13 -23.10 -1.69 1.91
N ASN A 14 -22.53 -1.25 3.04
CA ASN A 14 -23.26 -1.19 4.30
C ASN A 14 -24.14 0.07 4.32
N VAL A 15 -25.38 -0.09 3.86
CA VAL A 15 -26.39 0.98 3.83
C VAL A 15 -27.18 1.11 5.16
N GLY A 16 -26.73 0.42 6.21
CA GLY A 16 -27.21 0.56 7.58
C GLY A 16 -28.30 -0.42 8.04
N PRO A 17 -28.72 -0.31 9.32
CA PRO A 17 -29.44 -1.35 10.05
C PRO A 17 -30.86 -1.60 9.54
N VAL A 18 -31.51 -0.63 8.90
CA VAL A 18 -32.85 -0.84 8.32
C VAL A 18 -32.82 -1.84 7.15
N SER A 19 -31.79 -1.75 6.30
CA SER A 19 -31.61 -2.69 5.18
C SER A 19 -31.01 -4.02 5.64
N TYR A 20 -30.28 -4.00 6.76
CA TYR A 20 -29.64 -5.17 7.37
C TYR A 20 -30.09 -5.35 8.83
N PRO A 21 -31.38 -5.63 9.09
CA PRO A 21 -31.94 -5.69 10.45
C PRO A 21 -31.31 -6.79 11.31
N ASP A 22 -30.74 -7.81 10.65
CA ASP A 22 -30.04 -8.93 11.26
C ASP A 22 -28.50 -8.73 11.34
N GLY A 23 -28.02 -7.54 10.99
CA GLY A 23 -26.62 -7.14 10.93
C GLY A 23 -25.96 -7.33 9.55
N TYR A 24 -25.26 -6.30 9.06
CA TYR A 24 -24.54 -6.30 7.78
C TYR A 24 -23.64 -7.53 7.60
N ARG A 25 -22.94 -7.93 8.66
CA ARG A 25 -22.00 -9.05 8.67
C ARG A 25 -22.58 -10.34 8.09
N LYS A 26 -23.84 -10.66 8.39
CA LYS A 26 -24.47 -11.90 7.88
C LYS A 26 -24.57 -11.89 6.35
N VAL A 27 -24.76 -10.73 5.74
CA VAL A 27 -24.82 -10.56 4.29
C VAL A 27 -23.41 -10.56 3.71
N ALA A 28 -22.48 -9.79 4.27
CA ALA A 28 -21.11 -9.73 3.80
C ALA A 28 -20.39 -11.09 3.87
N ASP A 29 -20.69 -11.90 4.88
CA ASP A 29 -20.11 -13.21 5.08
C ASP A 29 -20.49 -14.22 3.98
N GLN A 30 -21.58 -13.97 3.23
CA GLN A 30 -21.99 -14.78 2.05
C GLN A 30 -21.07 -14.56 0.85
N ALA A 31 -20.34 -13.44 0.80
CA ALA A 31 -19.35 -13.14 -0.23
C ALA A 31 -17.94 -13.64 0.12
N ARG A 32 -17.80 -14.45 1.19
CA ARG A 32 -16.55 -15.15 1.52
C ARG A 32 -16.57 -16.53 0.87
N TYR A 33 -15.62 -16.78 -0.02
CA TYR A 33 -15.55 -18.03 -0.77
C TYR A 33 -14.29 -18.80 -0.41
N ASP A 34 -14.44 -20.10 -0.15
CA ASP A 34 -13.37 -21.08 -0.31
C ASP A 34 -13.45 -21.61 -1.74
N ILE A 35 -12.41 -21.36 -2.53
CA ILE A 35 -12.37 -21.75 -3.95
C ILE A 35 -11.59 -23.05 -4.18
N GLY A 36 -11.35 -23.82 -3.11
CA GLY A 36 -10.63 -25.08 -3.12
C GLY A 36 -9.11 -24.91 -3.01
N GLY A 37 -8.44 -26.01 -2.65
CA GLY A 37 -6.98 -26.03 -2.48
C GLY A 37 -6.46 -25.12 -1.35
N GLY A 38 -7.30 -24.79 -0.37
CA GLY A 38 -6.94 -23.93 0.76
C GLY A 38 -6.94 -22.43 0.45
N ILE A 39 -7.47 -22.01 -0.70
CA ILE A 39 -7.53 -20.61 -1.10
C ILE A 39 -8.89 -20.01 -0.72
N LYS A 40 -8.87 -18.87 -0.03
CA LYS A 40 -10.07 -18.09 0.28
C LYS A 40 -10.02 -16.73 -0.39
N VAL A 41 -11.17 -16.26 -0.85
CA VAL A 41 -11.31 -14.96 -1.52
C VAL A 41 -12.52 -14.20 -1.00
N PHE A 42 -12.39 -12.88 -0.97
CA PHE A 42 -13.45 -11.95 -0.62
C PHE A 42 -13.30 -10.68 -1.46
N ALA A 43 -14.42 -10.09 -1.87
CA ALA A 43 -14.46 -8.76 -2.45
C ALA A 43 -15.65 -7.98 -1.86
N GLY A 44 -15.42 -6.72 -1.49
CA GLY A 44 -16.47 -5.84 -0.98
C GLY A 44 -15.95 -4.73 -0.08
N PRO A 45 -16.84 -3.82 0.37
CA PRO A 45 -16.46 -2.74 1.25
C PRO A 45 -15.98 -3.23 2.61
N ARG A 46 -14.98 -2.57 3.15
CA ARG A 46 -14.41 -2.72 4.49
C ARG A 46 -14.04 -1.32 4.99
N ASP A 47 -13.98 -1.19 6.29
CA ASP A 47 -13.33 -0.05 6.94
C ASP A 47 -11.89 0.08 6.42
N ASP A 48 -11.42 1.31 6.20
CA ASP A 48 -10.05 1.56 5.72
C ASP A 48 -9.06 1.28 6.85
N PRO A 49 -8.21 0.24 6.75
CA PRO A 49 -7.33 -0.10 7.85
C PRO A 49 -6.04 0.74 7.86
N PHE A 50 -5.89 1.69 6.93
CA PHE A 50 -4.83 2.69 7.01
C PHE A 50 -5.27 3.77 8.00
N PHE A 51 -4.34 4.22 8.82
CA PHE A 51 -4.54 5.26 9.80
C PHE A 51 -3.37 6.23 9.65
N ALA A 52 -3.67 7.52 9.56
CA ALA A 52 -2.65 8.55 9.38
C ALA A 52 -3.19 9.96 9.60
N ASP A 53 -2.33 10.84 10.14
CA ASP A 53 -2.57 12.28 10.14
C ASP A 53 -2.20 12.89 8.78
N LEU A 54 -3.05 12.65 7.78
CA LEU A 54 -2.82 13.13 6.42
C LEU A 54 -2.77 14.66 6.35
N GLY A 55 -3.56 15.36 7.17
CA GLY A 55 -3.54 16.82 7.24
C GLY A 55 -2.15 17.33 7.60
N GLY A 56 -1.65 16.91 8.76
CA GLY A 56 -0.36 17.36 9.28
C GLY A 56 0.83 16.89 8.46
N ILE A 57 0.81 15.66 7.95
CA ILE A 57 1.91 15.12 7.14
C ILE A 57 2.07 15.91 5.83
N PHE A 58 0.96 16.19 5.14
CA PHE A 58 0.99 16.89 3.85
C PHE A 58 1.06 18.42 4.01
N ASP A 59 0.70 18.98 5.17
CA ASP A 59 0.97 20.37 5.53
C ASP A 59 2.35 20.53 6.19
N LEU A 60 3.38 20.17 5.42
CA LEU A 60 4.79 20.36 5.77
C LEU A 60 5.21 19.74 7.12
N LEU A 61 4.58 18.66 7.58
CA LEU A 61 4.86 18.01 8.87
C LEU A 61 4.64 18.91 10.10
N GLN A 62 4.02 20.08 9.96
CA GLN A 62 3.83 21.04 11.08
C GLN A 62 2.42 21.00 11.67
N GLY A 63 1.43 20.49 10.94
CA GLY A 63 0.04 20.39 11.38
C GLY A 63 -0.31 19.04 12.01
N ILE A 64 0.67 18.28 12.50
CA ILE A 64 0.42 16.96 13.09
C ILE A 64 -0.27 17.15 14.44
N GLU A 65 -1.54 16.78 14.52
CA GLU A 65 -2.38 16.85 15.72
C GLU A 65 -2.73 15.44 16.24
N GLY A 66 -2.38 14.39 15.50
CA GLY A 66 -2.75 13.01 15.82
C GLY A 66 -4.20 12.69 15.46
N GLU A 67 -4.74 13.35 14.45
CA GLU A 67 -6.07 13.09 13.93
C GLU A 67 -6.02 12.01 12.85
N ASP A 68 -6.80 10.95 12.97
CA ASP A 68 -6.91 9.92 11.93
C ASP A 68 -7.86 10.37 10.81
N TYR A 69 -7.30 10.82 9.70
CA TYR A 69 -8.07 11.30 8.54
C TYR A 69 -8.76 10.17 7.76
N LEU A 70 -8.49 8.91 8.10
CA LEU A 70 -9.11 7.75 7.47
C LEU A 70 -10.19 7.10 8.35
N ALA A 71 -10.27 7.48 9.62
CA ALA A 71 -11.32 7.01 10.52
C ALA A 71 -12.71 7.29 9.93
N GLY A 72 -13.63 6.34 10.09
CA GLY A 72 -14.97 6.44 9.52
C GLY A 72 -15.04 6.28 7.99
N LEU A 73 -13.92 6.08 7.28
CA LEU A 73 -13.91 5.86 5.83
C LEU A 73 -13.96 4.38 5.46
N ASN A 74 -14.55 4.12 4.29
CA ASN A 74 -14.66 2.78 3.73
C ASN A 74 -13.87 2.65 2.44
N VAL A 75 -13.20 1.50 2.26
CA VAL A 75 -12.53 1.10 1.03
C VAL A 75 -13.11 -0.17 0.44
N HIS A 76 -13.02 -0.30 -0.88
CA HIS A 76 -13.29 -1.58 -1.54
C HIS A 76 -12.08 -2.50 -1.46
N THR A 77 -12.26 -3.60 -0.74
CA THR A 77 -11.21 -4.60 -0.52
C THR A 77 -11.34 -5.76 -1.49
N ILE A 78 -10.19 -6.21 -2.02
CA ILE A 78 -10.02 -7.55 -2.57
C ILE A 78 -9.06 -8.29 -1.64
N ALA A 79 -9.56 -9.29 -0.91
CA ALA A 79 -8.76 -10.11 -0.01
C ALA A 79 -8.57 -11.51 -0.59
N ILE A 80 -7.34 -12.00 -0.56
CA ILE A 80 -6.95 -13.31 -1.09
C ILE A 80 -6.05 -13.99 -0.04
N GLN A 81 -6.50 -15.09 0.53
CA GLN A 81 -5.70 -15.95 1.40
C GLN A 81 -5.21 -17.15 0.59
N VAL A 82 -3.89 -17.32 0.50
CA VAL A 82 -3.26 -18.38 -0.31
C VAL A 82 -2.26 -19.15 0.55
N PRO A 83 -2.25 -20.50 0.50
CA PRO A 83 -1.21 -21.31 1.12
C PRO A 83 0.20 -20.97 0.60
N ILE A 84 1.20 -20.93 1.51
CA ILE A 84 2.58 -20.52 1.21
C ILE A 84 3.24 -21.41 0.14
N ASP A 85 2.94 -22.72 0.15
CA ASP A 85 3.44 -23.69 -0.82
C ASP A 85 2.99 -23.40 -2.26
N LYS A 86 1.92 -22.61 -2.44
CA LYS A 86 1.46 -22.15 -3.76
C LYS A 86 2.11 -20.85 -4.23
N LEU A 87 2.78 -20.13 -3.33
CA LEU A 87 3.42 -18.84 -3.61
C LEU A 87 4.94 -18.94 -3.73
N THR A 88 5.52 -20.06 -3.30
CA THR A 88 6.98 -20.25 -3.24
C THR A 88 7.42 -21.47 -4.03
N GLN A 89 8.69 -21.48 -4.46
CA GLN A 89 9.28 -22.60 -5.18
C GLN A 89 10.71 -22.85 -4.69
N GLY A 90 11.01 -24.08 -4.28
CA GLY A 90 12.32 -24.45 -3.74
C GLY A 90 12.71 -23.56 -2.55
N ASP A 91 13.91 -23.00 -2.61
CA ASP A 91 14.48 -22.14 -1.57
C ASP A 91 14.07 -20.66 -1.70
N ARG A 92 13.26 -20.29 -2.70
CA ARG A 92 12.76 -18.91 -2.86
C ARG A 92 11.56 -18.69 -1.94
N LYS A 93 11.82 -18.20 -0.74
CA LYS A 93 10.81 -17.92 0.30
C LYS A 93 10.30 -16.47 0.31
N THR A 94 10.98 -15.57 -0.38
CA THR A 94 10.54 -14.17 -0.52
C THR A 94 9.70 -13.98 -1.76
N ILE A 95 8.52 -13.39 -1.59
CA ILE A 95 7.62 -12.97 -2.67
C ILE A 95 7.58 -11.45 -2.78
N GLY A 96 7.36 -10.93 -3.99
CA GLY A 96 7.12 -9.51 -4.23
C GLY A 96 5.65 -9.26 -4.57
N VAL A 97 5.05 -8.25 -3.94
CA VAL A 97 3.66 -7.84 -4.14
C VAL A 97 3.62 -6.43 -4.70
N ARG A 98 2.72 -6.22 -5.66
CA ARG A 98 2.38 -4.91 -6.23
C ARG A 98 0.92 -4.86 -6.65
N THR A 99 0.36 -3.66 -6.71
CA THR A 99 -0.94 -3.41 -7.32
C THR A 99 -0.77 -2.48 -8.50
N THR A 100 -1.60 -2.66 -9.52
CA THR A 100 -1.54 -1.91 -10.78
C THR A 100 -2.95 -1.68 -11.29
N SER A 101 -3.24 -0.46 -11.73
CA SER A 101 -4.47 -0.15 -12.45
C SER A 101 -4.20 -0.03 -13.94
N TYR A 102 -5.10 -0.56 -14.75
CA TYR A 102 -5.02 -0.53 -16.20
C TYR A 102 -6.27 0.08 -16.79
N ARG A 103 -6.12 0.80 -17.91
CA ARG A 103 -7.24 1.26 -18.74
C ARG A 103 -6.98 0.86 -20.18
N GLN A 104 -8.05 0.45 -20.86
CA GLN A 104 -7.96 0.19 -22.29
C GLN A 104 -7.85 1.51 -23.05
N THR A 105 -6.88 1.63 -23.97
CA THR A 105 -6.76 2.79 -24.84
C THR A 105 -8.05 2.96 -25.65
N LEU A 106 -8.60 4.16 -25.66
CA LEU A 106 -9.83 4.50 -26.37
C LEU A 106 -9.62 5.80 -27.15
N SER A 107 -9.90 5.76 -28.45
CA SER A 107 -10.03 6.97 -29.27
C SER A 107 -11.47 7.11 -29.74
N VAL A 108 -12.02 8.31 -29.58
CA VAL A 108 -13.36 8.68 -30.03
C VAL A 108 -13.20 9.89 -30.94
N LEU A 109 -13.23 9.68 -32.25
CA LEU A 109 -13.14 10.75 -33.24
C LEU A 109 -14.54 11.03 -33.77
N ARG A 110 -15.08 12.23 -33.46
CA ARG A 110 -16.30 12.71 -34.11
C ARG A 110 -15.92 13.38 -35.42
N PRO A 111 -16.48 12.98 -36.57
CA PRO A 111 -16.32 13.72 -37.81
C PRO A 111 -17.14 15.01 -37.74
N ILE A 112 -16.65 16.04 -37.07
CA ILE A 112 -17.26 17.39 -37.11
C ILE A 112 -16.58 18.17 -38.24
N GLY A 113 -17.35 18.66 -39.21
CA GLY A 113 -16.89 19.65 -40.18
C GLY A 113 -16.51 19.17 -41.58
N GLN A 114 -16.87 17.95 -41.99
CA GLN A 114 -16.78 17.58 -43.41
C GLN A 114 -17.96 18.17 -44.20
N PRO A 115 -17.73 19.02 -45.23
CA PRO A 115 -18.80 19.53 -46.08
C PRO A 115 -19.62 18.37 -46.67
N ASN A 116 -20.95 18.41 -46.51
CA ASN A 116 -21.91 17.40 -46.96
C ASN A 116 -21.89 16.04 -46.20
N SER A 117 -21.21 15.91 -45.05
CA SER A 117 -21.34 14.70 -44.21
C SER A 117 -22.61 14.76 -43.36
N THR A 118 -23.48 13.75 -43.47
CA THR A 118 -24.62 13.52 -42.56
C THR A 118 -24.29 12.56 -41.43
N ASP A 119 -23.13 11.90 -41.47
CA ASP A 119 -22.68 10.96 -40.45
C ASP A 119 -22.04 11.73 -39.29
N ASN A 120 -22.76 11.79 -38.16
CA ASN A 120 -22.29 12.34 -36.90
C ASN A 120 -21.85 11.24 -35.91
N ASN A 121 -21.81 9.97 -36.35
CA ASN A 121 -21.46 8.88 -35.45
C ASN A 121 -19.97 8.95 -35.09
N PRO A 122 -19.62 8.86 -33.80
CA PRO A 122 -18.22 8.79 -33.40
C PRO A 122 -17.57 7.52 -33.95
N LYS A 123 -16.44 7.64 -34.65
CA LYS A 123 -15.56 6.50 -34.90
C LYS A 123 -14.84 6.16 -33.60
N THR A 124 -15.13 4.98 -33.07
CA THR A 124 -14.49 4.48 -31.86
C THR A 124 -13.44 3.43 -32.22
N SER A 125 -12.25 3.53 -31.63
CA SER A 125 -11.21 2.52 -31.71
C SER A 125 -10.73 2.17 -30.31
N ARG A 126 -10.59 0.86 -30.05
CA ARG A 126 -10.08 0.32 -28.80
C ARG A 126 -8.69 -0.29 -29.04
N GLY A 127 -7.72 0.13 -28.24
CA GLY A 127 -6.35 -0.35 -28.29
C GLY A 127 -6.02 -1.33 -27.15
N PRO A 128 -4.72 -1.55 -26.87
CA PRO A 128 -4.26 -2.39 -25.78
C PRO A 128 -4.59 -1.78 -24.41
N TRP A 129 -4.46 -2.59 -23.35
CA TRP A 129 -4.48 -2.12 -21.96
C TRP A 129 -3.16 -1.41 -21.64
N VAL A 130 -3.26 -0.27 -20.97
CA VAL A 130 -2.12 0.55 -20.55
C VAL A 130 -2.16 0.72 -19.04
N GLN A 131 -1.02 0.52 -18.39
CA GLN A 131 -0.87 0.74 -16.94
C GLN A 131 -1.00 2.25 -16.68
N LEU A 132 -1.91 2.64 -15.80
CA LEU A 132 -2.13 4.05 -15.44
C LEU A 132 -1.47 4.43 -14.13
N SER A 133 -1.45 3.49 -13.19
CA SER A 133 -0.88 3.68 -11.86
C SER A 133 -0.45 2.34 -11.29
N ARG A 134 0.47 2.39 -10.34
CA ARG A 134 0.85 1.26 -9.52
C ARG A 134 1.08 1.71 -8.07
N LEU A 135 0.94 0.79 -7.12
CA LEU A 135 1.42 0.97 -5.76
C LEU A 135 2.23 -0.25 -5.35
N ASP A 136 3.29 0.02 -4.59
CA ASP A 136 4.23 -0.99 -4.12
C ASP A 136 4.56 -0.72 -2.62
N MET A 137 5.84 -0.57 -2.27
CA MET A 137 6.29 0.01 -0.99
C MET A 137 5.61 1.37 -0.79
N PRO A 138 4.98 1.60 0.37
CA PRO A 138 4.43 2.89 0.73
C PRO A 138 5.45 4.03 0.63
N LEU A 139 4.92 5.26 0.50
CA LEU A 139 5.63 6.54 0.35
C LEU A 139 6.45 6.70 -0.94
N VAL A 140 6.88 5.62 -1.59
CA VAL A 140 7.63 5.70 -2.86
C VAL A 140 6.82 6.45 -3.91
N ASN A 141 5.56 6.03 -4.14
CA ASN A 141 4.70 6.72 -5.09
C ASN A 141 4.16 8.03 -4.55
N GLU A 142 4.01 8.19 -3.25
CA GLU A 142 3.30 9.32 -2.66
C GLU A 142 4.23 10.53 -2.56
N LEU A 143 5.43 10.34 -1.99
CA LEU A 143 6.36 11.41 -1.63
C LEU A 143 7.78 11.27 -2.20
N VAL A 144 8.32 10.05 -2.38
CA VAL A 144 9.72 9.91 -2.87
C VAL A 144 9.83 10.28 -4.34
N ILE A 145 8.94 9.76 -5.18
CA ILE A 145 8.95 10.08 -6.61
C ILE A 145 8.36 11.48 -6.81
N PRO A 146 9.08 12.43 -7.41
CA PRO A 146 8.55 13.77 -7.60
C PRO A 146 7.48 13.80 -8.69
N LEU A 147 6.61 14.81 -8.64
CA LEU A 147 5.50 14.98 -9.57
C LEU A 147 5.93 14.91 -11.05
N LYS A 148 7.08 15.51 -11.40
CA LYS A 148 7.60 15.52 -12.78
C LYS A 148 7.84 14.14 -13.39
N ASP A 149 8.11 13.13 -12.56
CA ASP A 149 8.37 11.75 -13.01
C ASP A 149 7.25 10.77 -12.62
N LYS A 150 6.19 11.24 -11.94
CA LYS A 150 5.10 10.40 -11.42
C LYS A 150 4.43 9.56 -12.52
N ASN A 151 4.10 10.17 -13.66
CA ASN A 151 3.50 9.46 -14.79
C ASN A 151 4.44 8.39 -15.37
N ARG A 152 5.74 8.70 -15.45
CA ARG A 152 6.75 7.74 -15.94
C ARG A 152 6.90 6.57 -14.97
N TRP A 153 6.93 6.84 -13.66
CA TRP A 153 6.99 5.81 -12.63
C TRP A 153 5.74 4.93 -12.64
N ASN A 154 4.55 5.56 -12.72
CA ASN A 154 3.25 4.88 -12.79
C ASN A 154 3.08 4.01 -14.03
N GLY A 155 3.67 4.40 -15.16
CA GLY A 155 3.67 3.61 -16.39
C GLY A 155 4.78 2.55 -16.47
N SER A 156 5.72 2.54 -15.53
CA SER A 156 6.87 1.63 -15.54
C SER A 156 6.62 0.32 -14.78
N GLU A 157 7.49 -0.67 -15.01
CA GLU A 157 7.50 -1.90 -14.24
C GLU A 157 8.61 -1.88 -13.17
N PRO A 158 8.40 -2.50 -12.00
CA PRO A 158 9.33 -2.41 -10.90
C PRO A 158 10.76 -2.89 -11.19
N ARG A 159 10.92 -3.80 -12.16
CA ARG A 159 12.25 -4.25 -12.64
C ARG A 159 13.12 -3.11 -13.20
N PHE A 160 12.50 -1.98 -13.52
CA PHE A 160 13.15 -0.79 -14.07
C PHE A 160 13.27 0.35 -13.06
N ASP A 161 12.99 0.12 -11.77
CA ASP A 161 12.98 1.19 -10.75
C ASP A 161 14.35 1.83 -10.51
N GLY A 162 15.43 1.17 -10.93
CA GLY A 162 16.77 1.76 -10.94
C GLY A 162 16.84 3.11 -11.67
N GLN A 163 15.97 3.36 -12.65
CA GLN A 163 15.89 4.65 -13.35
C GLN A 163 15.43 5.81 -12.44
N PHE A 164 14.81 5.51 -11.30
CA PHE A 164 14.35 6.46 -10.29
C PHE A 164 15.20 6.46 -9.02
N GLY A 165 16.23 5.61 -8.94
CA GLY A 165 17.00 5.38 -7.72
C GLY A 165 17.61 6.65 -7.10
N LYS A 166 17.89 7.68 -7.89
CA LYS A 166 18.35 8.99 -7.40
C LYS A 166 17.37 9.63 -6.39
N TYR A 167 16.06 9.42 -6.55
CA TYR A 167 15.05 9.96 -5.64
C TYR A 167 15.00 9.22 -4.31
N VAL A 168 15.35 7.93 -4.30
CA VAL A 168 15.48 7.16 -3.05
C VAL A 168 16.80 7.46 -2.35
N LEU A 169 17.88 7.69 -3.11
CA LEU A 169 19.21 7.99 -2.57
C LEU A 169 19.35 9.43 -2.06
N ASP A 170 18.54 10.35 -2.55
CA ASP A 170 18.47 11.75 -2.11
C ASP A 170 17.00 12.20 -2.09
N PRO A 171 16.22 11.72 -1.10
CA PRO A 171 14.79 11.96 -1.05
C PRO A 171 14.48 13.35 -0.52
N GLU A 172 13.65 14.08 -1.27
CA GLU A 172 13.12 15.38 -0.86
C GLU A 172 12.43 15.34 0.51
N PRO A 173 11.62 14.31 0.87
CA PRO A 173 11.06 14.20 2.22
C PRO A 173 12.08 14.20 3.36
N ALA A 174 13.27 13.61 3.19
CA ALA A 174 14.29 13.63 4.25
C ALA A 174 14.87 15.04 4.46
N ARG A 175 15.06 15.81 3.38
CA ARG A 175 15.48 17.22 3.48
C ARG A 175 14.40 18.09 4.10
N LEU A 176 13.13 17.80 3.81
CA LEU A 176 12.00 18.50 4.43
C LEU A 176 11.95 18.21 5.94
N ILE A 177 12.10 16.96 6.36
CA ILE A 177 12.22 16.59 7.77
C ILE A 177 13.32 17.41 8.46
N GLU A 178 14.53 17.44 7.88
CA GLU A 178 15.64 18.20 8.45
C GLU A 178 15.34 19.70 8.55
N SER A 179 14.93 20.31 7.44
CA SER A 179 14.72 21.77 7.38
C SER A 179 13.52 22.27 8.18
N ILE A 180 12.47 21.46 8.33
CA ILE A 180 11.22 21.87 8.98
C ILE A 180 11.21 21.45 10.46
N LEU A 181 11.60 20.21 10.76
CA LEU A 181 11.60 19.69 12.14
C LEU A 181 12.90 19.99 12.89
N GLY A 182 13.95 20.48 12.22
CA GLY A 182 15.24 20.77 12.84
C GLY A 182 15.97 19.51 13.31
N VAL A 183 15.74 18.38 12.64
CA VAL A 183 16.30 17.08 12.99
C VAL A 183 17.43 16.72 12.03
N ASP A 184 18.62 16.46 12.55
CA ASP A 184 19.75 16.03 11.71
C ASP A 184 19.41 14.69 11.04
N VAL A 185 19.53 14.61 9.72
CA VAL A 185 19.29 13.38 8.96
C VAL A 185 20.58 12.89 8.30
N PRO A 186 20.71 11.58 7.98
CA PRO A 186 21.87 11.11 7.22
C PRO A 186 21.95 11.81 5.87
N GLU A 187 23.16 12.24 5.49
CA GLU A 187 23.43 12.85 4.18
C GLU A 187 23.26 11.84 3.02
N PRO A 188 22.82 12.28 1.83
CA PRO A 188 22.84 11.45 0.64
C PRO A 188 24.28 11.05 0.25
N PRO A 189 24.50 9.88 -0.35
CA PRO A 189 23.49 8.93 -0.82
C PRO A 189 22.96 8.00 0.29
N ARG A 190 21.63 7.98 0.47
CA ARG A 190 20.85 7.18 1.43
C ARG A 190 20.74 5.71 1.04
N LYS A 191 21.86 4.97 1.18
CA LYS A 191 21.92 3.52 0.90
C LYS A 191 21.07 2.69 1.86
N ASP A 192 20.83 3.21 3.06
CA ASP A 192 19.88 2.67 4.03
C ASP A 192 18.45 2.68 3.47
N LEU A 193 17.99 3.79 2.89
CA LEU A 193 16.68 3.89 2.24
C LEU A 193 16.60 3.04 0.97
N ALA A 194 17.68 2.96 0.17
CA ALA A 194 17.73 2.03 -0.95
C ALA A 194 17.65 0.55 -0.49
N THR A 195 18.14 0.24 0.71
CA THR A 195 17.98 -1.07 1.33
C THR A 195 16.53 -1.31 1.72
N ILE A 196 15.91 -0.37 2.44
CA ILE A 196 14.53 -0.49 2.93
C ILE A 196 13.53 -0.50 1.76
N PHE A 197 13.56 0.51 0.88
CA PHE A 197 12.56 0.73 -0.16
C PHE A 197 12.75 -0.08 -1.44
N LEU A 198 13.99 -0.43 -1.82
CA LEU A 198 14.25 -0.99 -3.15
C LEU A 198 14.80 -2.42 -3.19
N THR A 199 15.56 -2.85 -2.19
CA THR A 199 16.29 -4.13 -2.28
C THR A 199 15.95 -5.13 -1.18
N GLY A 200 15.38 -4.67 -0.08
CA GLY A 200 15.11 -5.48 1.11
C GLY A 200 16.32 -5.53 2.05
N ILE A 201 16.01 -5.74 3.33
CA ILE A 201 16.98 -5.86 4.41
C ILE A 201 17.60 -7.27 4.38
N PRO A 202 18.95 -7.41 4.37
CA PRO A 202 19.62 -8.71 4.41
C PRO A 202 19.16 -9.55 5.60
N GLY A 203 18.88 -10.84 5.37
CA GLY A 203 18.38 -11.76 6.39
C GLY A 203 16.89 -11.62 6.72
N LEU A 204 16.24 -10.53 6.30
CA LEU A 204 14.81 -10.31 6.51
C LEU A 204 14.00 -10.62 5.25
N ASN A 205 14.06 -9.75 4.24
CA ASN A 205 13.22 -9.80 3.05
C ASN A 205 13.98 -9.53 1.74
N LYS A 206 15.32 -9.53 1.76
CA LYS A 206 16.17 -9.40 0.56
C LYS A 206 16.26 -10.72 -0.22
N PRO A 207 15.73 -10.81 -1.45
CA PRO A 207 15.87 -12.03 -2.27
C PRO A 207 17.26 -12.13 -2.91
N ALA A 208 17.66 -13.36 -3.25
CA ALA A 208 18.90 -13.59 -4.00
C ALA A 208 18.84 -12.93 -5.39
N GLY A 209 19.93 -12.26 -5.79
CA GLY A 209 20.03 -11.58 -7.09
C GLY A 209 19.07 -10.39 -7.24
N VAL A 210 18.65 -9.77 -6.14
CA VAL A 210 17.70 -8.66 -6.17
C VAL A 210 18.17 -7.52 -7.08
N VAL A 211 17.26 -7.05 -7.92
CA VAL A 211 17.39 -5.77 -8.62
C VAL A 211 16.61 -4.71 -7.83
N PRO A 212 17.06 -3.44 -7.80
CA PRO A 212 16.30 -2.37 -7.16
C PRO A 212 14.89 -2.29 -7.72
N SER A 213 13.91 -2.40 -6.82
CA SER A 213 12.49 -2.45 -7.13
C SER A 213 11.67 -2.08 -5.89
N SER A 214 10.69 -1.19 -6.05
CA SER A 214 9.80 -0.75 -4.98
C SER A 214 8.82 -1.82 -4.51
N GLN A 215 8.77 -3.01 -5.12
CA GLN A 215 7.84 -4.07 -4.70
C GLN A 215 7.93 -4.33 -3.19
N LEU A 216 6.76 -4.40 -2.55
CA LEU A 216 6.69 -4.83 -1.16
C LEU A 216 7.07 -6.32 -1.08
N ARG A 217 8.01 -6.65 -0.21
CA ARG A 217 8.59 -8.00 -0.14
C ARG A 217 8.24 -8.68 1.16
N LEU A 218 7.65 -9.86 1.06
CA LEU A 218 7.32 -10.73 2.19
C LEU A 218 8.19 -11.99 2.15
N ASN A 219 8.99 -12.20 3.18
CA ASN A 219 9.62 -13.47 3.45
C ASN A 219 8.64 -14.39 4.18
N THR A 220 8.09 -15.35 3.44
CA THR A 220 7.10 -16.32 3.93
C THR A 220 7.67 -17.39 4.85
N ALA A 221 8.99 -17.46 5.04
CA ALA A 221 9.61 -18.33 6.04
C ALA A 221 9.59 -17.73 7.45
N ILE A 222 9.30 -16.42 7.58
CA ILE A 222 9.11 -15.77 8.88
C ILE A 222 7.66 -15.99 9.29
N MET A 223 7.47 -16.63 10.44
CA MET A 223 6.15 -16.88 10.99
C MET A 223 5.49 -15.56 11.44
N PRO A 224 4.14 -15.46 11.40
CA PRO A 224 3.44 -14.35 12.04
C PRO A 224 3.84 -14.21 13.51
N SER A 225 3.97 -12.97 13.98
CA SER A 225 4.28 -12.69 15.38
C SER A 225 3.08 -12.99 16.29
N ASP A 226 3.34 -13.64 17.43
CA ASP A 226 2.34 -13.86 18.48
C ASP A 226 1.96 -12.56 19.21
N ASN A 227 2.90 -11.59 19.25
CA ASN A 227 2.73 -10.28 19.87
C ASN A 227 3.12 -9.21 18.86
N PRO A 228 2.26 -8.93 17.86
CA PRO A 228 2.59 -8.00 16.80
C PRO A 228 2.78 -6.58 17.36
N ASN A 229 3.83 -5.89 16.93
CA ASN A 229 4.09 -4.49 17.27
C ASN A 229 3.80 -3.58 16.06
N ARG A 230 3.10 -2.46 16.27
CA ARG A 230 2.75 -1.51 15.20
C ARG A 230 3.97 -1.00 14.42
N LEU A 231 5.11 -0.83 15.10
CA LEU A 231 6.37 -0.38 14.51
C LEU A 231 7.22 -1.52 13.89
N GLY A 232 6.69 -2.75 13.83
CA GLY A 232 7.29 -3.88 13.14
C GLY A 232 8.77 -4.09 13.46
N VAL A 233 9.60 -4.11 12.41
CA VAL A 233 11.04 -4.40 12.49
C VAL A 233 11.78 -3.41 13.39
N LEU A 234 11.34 -2.15 13.50
CA LEU A 234 11.96 -1.16 14.38
C LEU A 234 11.83 -1.48 15.87
N ARG A 235 10.95 -2.42 16.24
CA ARG A 235 10.79 -2.92 17.62
C ARG A 235 11.05 -4.42 17.74
N GLY A 236 11.81 -4.99 16.79
CA GLY A 236 12.23 -6.39 16.82
C GLY A 236 11.18 -7.39 16.32
N ASP A 237 10.04 -6.91 15.82
CA ASP A 237 9.01 -7.75 15.20
C ASP A 237 9.30 -7.95 13.71
N ASN A 238 10.07 -8.99 13.40
CA ASN A 238 10.48 -9.33 12.03
C ASN A 238 9.33 -9.76 11.12
N ALA A 239 8.13 -10.01 11.65
CA ALA A 239 6.95 -10.32 10.85
C ALA A 239 6.19 -9.05 10.39
N GLY A 240 6.54 -7.88 10.94
CA GLY A 240 5.97 -6.60 10.57
C GLY A 240 6.70 -5.91 9.42
N PHE A 241 6.17 -4.76 9.02
CA PHE A 241 6.75 -3.91 7.98
C PHE A 241 8.24 -3.58 8.23
N PRO A 242 9.11 -3.62 7.20
CA PRO A 242 8.83 -3.83 5.78
C PRO A 242 8.84 -5.29 5.29
N ASN A 243 8.76 -6.30 6.18
CA ASN A 243 8.62 -7.71 5.77
C ASN A 243 7.18 -8.03 5.38
N GLY A 244 6.75 -7.55 4.23
CA GLY A 244 5.33 -7.38 3.91
C GLY A 244 4.77 -6.17 4.65
N ARG A 245 3.45 -6.07 4.72
CA ARG A 245 2.74 -5.05 5.48
C ARG A 245 1.49 -5.71 6.06
N ARG A 246 1.35 -5.67 7.38
CA ARG A 246 0.11 -6.02 8.07
C ARG A 246 -0.77 -4.77 8.14
N PRO A 247 -2.10 -4.89 8.17
CA PRO A 247 -2.98 -3.73 8.33
C PRO A 247 -2.72 -2.95 9.64
N LEU A 248 -2.22 -3.61 10.68
CA LEU A 248 -1.84 -2.98 11.96
C LEU A 248 -0.48 -2.27 11.95
N ASP A 249 0.34 -2.45 10.90
CA ASP A 249 1.65 -1.84 10.86
C ASP A 249 1.49 -0.34 10.62
N ASP A 250 2.10 0.44 11.50
CA ASP A 250 2.13 1.90 11.43
C ASP A 250 3.22 2.32 10.45
N VAL A 251 2.85 2.28 9.17
CA VAL A 251 3.79 2.52 8.09
C VAL A 251 4.26 3.96 8.08
N VAL A 252 3.41 4.91 8.48
CA VAL A 252 3.76 6.33 8.51
C VAL A 252 4.88 6.57 9.51
N ASP A 253 4.73 6.12 10.76
CA ASP A 253 5.77 6.26 11.77
C ASP A 253 7.06 5.56 11.35
N ILE A 254 6.95 4.32 10.85
CA ILE A 254 8.13 3.54 10.43
C ILE A 254 8.89 4.27 9.31
N GLU A 255 8.19 4.82 8.32
CA GLU A 255 8.82 5.49 7.19
C GLU A 255 9.31 6.90 7.52
N LEU A 256 8.64 7.63 8.42
CA LEU A 256 9.16 8.89 8.98
C LEU A 256 10.47 8.66 9.73
N GLN A 257 10.52 7.65 10.60
CA GLN A 257 11.76 7.25 11.28
C GLN A 257 12.83 6.81 10.26
N ALA A 258 12.46 6.05 9.21
CA ALA A 258 13.39 5.68 8.15
C ALA A 258 13.99 6.89 7.43
N LEU A 259 13.15 7.83 6.99
CA LEU A 259 13.56 9.05 6.30
C LEU A 259 14.47 9.91 7.18
N ALA A 260 14.17 10.01 8.48
CA ALA A 260 15.03 10.70 9.45
C ALA A 260 16.32 9.92 9.79
N GLY A 261 16.47 8.67 9.39
CA GLY A 261 17.61 7.82 9.80
C GLY A 261 17.50 7.29 11.22
N GLY A 262 16.31 7.32 11.82
CA GLY A 262 15.94 6.69 13.09
C GLY A 262 15.86 5.16 13.01
N THR A 263 16.81 4.49 12.32
CA THR A 263 16.78 3.04 12.12
C THR A 263 18.10 2.38 12.49
N PRO A 264 18.12 1.07 12.77
CA PRO A 264 19.36 0.33 12.99
C PRO A 264 20.35 0.36 11.81
N LEU A 265 19.93 0.72 10.59
CA LEU A 265 20.80 0.85 9.42
C LEU A 265 21.65 2.13 9.45
N THR A 266 21.29 3.09 10.32
CA THR A 266 21.95 4.38 10.49
C THR A 266 22.20 4.65 11.99
N PRO A 267 23.08 3.86 12.65
CA PRO A 267 23.19 3.85 14.11
C PRO A 267 23.49 5.22 14.73
N SER A 268 24.25 6.07 14.04
CA SER A 268 24.58 7.42 14.51
C SER A 268 23.36 8.34 14.58
N PHE A 269 22.30 8.06 13.84
CA PHE A 269 21.05 8.83 13.82
C PHE A 269 19.90 8.11 14.53
N ASN A 270 20.12 6.86 14.99
CA ASN A 270 19.08 6.06 15.63
C ASN A 270 18.91 6.41 17.12
N HIS A 271 18.58 7.66 17.39
CA HIS A 271 18.32 8.20 18.72
C HIS A 271 17.22 9.29 18.63
N PRO A 272 16.65 9.75 19.75
CA PRO A 272 15.66 10.81 19.72
C PRO A 272 16.24 12.12 19.17
N PRO A 273 15.48 12.87 18.35
CA PRO A 273 14.08 12.63 18.01
C PRO A 273 13.85 11.66 16.85
N ASN A 274 14.86 11.34 16.04
CA ASN A 274 14.74 10.60 14.77
C ASN A 274 14.03 9.25 14.90
N ASN A 275 14.28 8.50 15.97
CA ASN A 275 13.68 7.17 16.22
C ASN A 275 12.37 7.21 17.04
N GLN A 276 11.83 8.42 17.22
CA GLN A 276 10.57 8.71 17.90
C GLN A 276 9.64 9.56 17.04
N LEU A 277 10.03 9.89 15.80
CA LEU A 277 9.13 10.58 14.88
C LEU A 277 7.91 9.71 14.60
N GLY A 278 6.78 10.38 14.50
CA GLY A 278 5.50 9.80 14.16
C GLY A 278 4.45 10.87 13.89
N ASP A 279 3.29 10.44 13.42
CA ASP A 279 2.15 11.31 13.12
C ASP A 279 1.10 11.36 14.24
N GLY A 280 1.35 10.65 15.34
CA GLY A 280 0.46 10.64 16.50
C GLY A 280 -0.78 9.75 16.36
N VAL A 281 -0.93 9.04 15.23
CA VAL A 281 -2.02 8.09 15.00
C VAL A 281 -1.47 6.66 15.07
N ASP A 282 -1.66 6.02 16.22
CA ASP A 282 -0.99 4.75 16.53
C ASP A 282 -1.78 3.49 16.13
N SER A 283 -3.04 3.64 15.71
CA SER A 283 -3.92 2.53 15.35
C SER A 283 -5.17 2.98 14.60
N ASN A 284 -5.72 2.07 13.80
CA ASN A 284 -7.05 2.18 13.20
C ASN A 284 -8.16 2.41 14.24
N ASP A 285 -9.19 3.15 13.86
CA ASP A 285 -10.39 3.42 14.66
C ASP A 285 -11.20 2.14 14.99
N VAL A 286 -11.28 1.20 14.03
CA VAL A 286 -12.00 -0.06 14.21
C VAL A 286 -11.05 -1.27 14.34
N PRO A 287 -11.24 -2.14 15.36
CA PRO A 287 -10.40 -3.32 15.53
C PRO A 287 -10.47 -4.32 14.36
N LEU A 288 -9.31 -4.83 13.94
CA LEU A 288 -9.21 -5.91 12.96
C LEU A 288 -9.91 -7.20 13.40
N ARG A 289 -10.40 -7.96 12.43
CA ARG A 289 -11.06 -9.25 12.65
C ARG A 289 -10.05 -10.38 12.78
N LYS A 290 -10.36 -11.37 13.62
CA LYS A 290 -9.57 -12.62 13.75
C LYS A 290 -9.86 -13.67 12.66
N VAL A 291 -10.81 -13.38 11.78
CA VAL A 291 -11.26 -14.29 10.72
C VAL A 291 -11.18 -13.61 9.37
N PHE A 292 -10.88 -14.38 8.32
CA PHE A 292 -10.86 -13.90 6.95
C PHE A 292 -12.15 -13.11 6.60
N PRO A 293 -12.05 -11.90 6.00
CA PRO A 293 -10.87 -11.28 5.38
C PRO A 293 -9.97 -10.44 6.29
N TYR A 294 -10.10 -10.58 7.61
CA TYR A 294 -9.28 -9.94 8.66
C TYR A 294 -9.45 -8.42 8.83
N LEU A 295 -9.96 -7.70 7.83
CA LEU A 295 -10.32 -6.28 7.95
C LEU A 295 -11.66 -6.09 8.65
N ALA A 296 -11.83 -4.99 9.38
CA ALA A 296 -13.06 -4.61 10.05
C ALA A 296 -14.24 -4.49 9.07
N ASP A 297 -15.47 -4.67 9.58
CA ASP A 297 -16.65 -4.45 8.75
C ASP A 297 -16.76 -2.95 8.41
N PRO A 298 -17.28 -2.60 7.22
CA PRO A 298 -17.41 -1.22 6.82
C PRO A 298 -18.41 -0.46 7.70
N GLN A 299 -18.09 0.81 7.91
CA GLN A 299 -18.93 1.83 8.53
C GLN A 299 -20.27 1.94 7.78
N ASP A 300 -21.36 2.26 8.48
CA ASP A 300 -22.62 2.68 7.84
C ASP A 300 -22.90 4.17 8.00
N TYR A 301 -24.06 4.64 7.52
CA TYR A 301 -24.42 6.06 7.57
C TYR A 301 -24.59 6.61 9.00
N THR A 302 -24.66 5.76 10.01
CA THR A 302 -24.74 6.16 11.43
C THR A 302 -23.37 6.38 12.06
N ASP A 303 -22.30 5.94 11.41
CA ASP A 303 -20.92 6.04 11.88
C ASP A 303 -20.15 7.21 11.23
N THR A 304 -20.76 7.96 10.31
CA THR A 304 -20.11 9.00 9.50
C THR A 304 -20.46 10.45 9.91
N GLU A 305 -20.57 10.76 11.20
CA GLU A 305 -20.72 12.16 11.69
C GLU A 305 -19.40 12.78 12.15
#